data_AF-A0A383DWZ2-F1
#
_entry.id   AF-A0A383DWZ2-F1
#
_cell.length_a   1.000
_cell.length_b   1.000
_cell.length_c   1.000
_cell.angle_alpha   90.00
_cell.angle_beta   90.00
_cell.angle_gamma   90.00
#
_symmetry.space_group_name_H-M   'P 1'
#
loop_
_entity.id
_entity.type
_entity.pdbx_description
1 polymer ?
#
loop_
_entity_poly.entity_id
_entity_poly.type
_entity_poly.pdbx_seq_one_letter_code
_entity_poly.pdbx_strand_id
1 'polypeptide(L)' 'VTVERPDGSREEITPAVLADLGDRDNNHCLCLGTADPAVSIAFPTGHLVDPNQDLNRDTRVVVTSGPRTGPQ' A
#
# COMPACT_ATOMS: atom_id res chain seq x y z
N VAL A 1 1.41 2.90 -6.53
CA VAL A 1 2.20 1.89 -5.77
C VAL A 1 3.38 1.48 -6.63
N THR A 2 4.59 1.36 -6.08
CA THR A 2 5.73 0.82 -6.83
C THR A 2 5.94 -0.64 -6.46
N VAL A 3 6.01 -1.51 -7.48
CA VAL A 3 6.34 -2.93 -7.34
C VAL A 3 7.71 -3.23 -7.96
N GLU A 4 8.35 -4.30 -7.51
CA GLU A 4 9.56 -4.85 -8.13
C GLU A 4 9.20 -6.08 -8.97
N ARG A 5 9.51 -6.04 -10.26
CA ARG A 5 9.24 -7.11 -11.23
C ARG A 5 10.26 -8.24 -11.09
N PRO A 6 9.98 -9.44 -11.64
CA PRO A 6 10.90 -10.58 -11.54
C PRO A 6 12.29 -10.35 -12.15
N ASP A 7 12.42 -9.42 -13.09
CA ASP A 7 13.69 -9.02 -13.69
C ASP A 7 14.47 -7.97 -12.86
N GLY A 8 13.94 -7.60 -11.68
CA GLY A 8 14.50 -6.59 -10.79
C GLY A 8 14.17 -5.15 -11.17
N SER A 9 13.43 -4.92 -12.26
CA SER A 9 12.95 -3.59 -12.62
C SER A 9 11.85 -3.11 -11.68
N ARG A 10 11.64 -1.80 -11.60
CA ARG A 10 10.59 -1.19 -10.77
C ARG A 10 9.54 -0.54 -11.65
N GLU A 11 8.29 -0.76 -11.29
CA GLU A 11 7.16 -0.20 -12.02
C GLU A 11 6.14 0.43 -11.07
N GLU A 12 5.61 1.57 -11.48
CA GLU A 12 4.47 2.19 -10.81
C GLU A 12 3.16 1.63 -11.35
N ILE A 13 2.31 1.15 -10.46
CA ILE A 13 0.99 0.60 -10.74
C ILE A 13 -0.09 1.29 -9.91
N THR A 14 -1.32 1.29 -10.44
CA THR A 14 -2.53 1.63 -9.70
C THR A 14 -3.10 0.36 -9.05
N PRO A 15 -3.40 0.36 -7.74
CA PRO A 15 -4.09 -0.76 -7.11
C PRO A 15 -5.45 -1.04 -7.78
N ALA A 16 -5.81 -2.32 -7.89
CA ALA A 16 -7.10 -2.72 -8.43
C ALA A 16 -8.25 -2.37 -7.47
N VAL A 17 -8.01 -2.46 -6.16
CA VAL A 17 -8.99 -2.13 -5.12
C VAL A 17 -8.30 -1.40 -3.97
N LEU A 18 -9.01 -0.43 -3.41
CA LEU A 18 -8.70 0.26 -2.16
C LEU A 18 -9.93 0.18 -1.25
N ALA A 19 -9.73 -0.28 -0.01
CA ALA A 19 -10.79 -0.41 0.98
C ALA A 19 -10.36 0.12 2.35
N ASP A 20 -11.28 0.80 3.02
CA ASP A 20 -11.25 1.07 4.47
C ASP A 20 -12.07 -0.02 5.16
N LEU A 21 -11.52 -0.65 6.20
CA LEU A 21 -12.18 -1.72 6.94
C LEU A 21 -13.12 -1.20 8.04
N GLY A 22 -13.09 0.10 8.34
CA GLY A 22 -13.94 0.74 9.35
C GLY A 22 -13.60 0.36 10.79
N ASP A 23 -12.40 -0.17 11.04
CA ASP A 23 -11.88 -0.59 12.36
C ASP A 23 -11.14 0.54 13.10
N ARG A 24 -11.08 1.75 12.51
CA ARG A 24 -10.60 3.00 13.12
C ARG A 24 -9.10 3.01 13.47
N ASP A 25 -8.28 2.26 12.74
CA ASP A 25 -6.83 2.24 12.93
C ASP A 25 -6.06 3.17 11.96
N ASN A 26 -6.77 3.84 11.04
CA ASN A 26 -6.24 4.66 9.93
C ASN A 26 -5.47 3.86 8.86
N ASN A 27 -5.61 2.54 8.84
CA ASN A 27 -5.03 1.66 7.83
C ASN A 27 -6.02 1.38 6.71
N HIS A 28 -5.49 1.00 5.56
CA HIS A 28 -6.26 0.71 4.36
C HIS A 28 -5.78 -0.60 3.75
N CYS A 29 -6.71 -1.40 3.20
CA CYS A 29 -6.39 -2.60 2.44
C CYS A 29 -6.27 -2.28 0.95
N LEU A 30 -5.16 -2.70 0.34
CA LEU A 30 -4.91 -2.55 -1.08
C LEU A 30 -4.82 -3.93 -1.74
N CYS A 31 -5.57 -4.13 -2.82
CA CYS A 31 -5.36 -5.27 -3.72
C CYS A 31 -4.61 -4.79 -4.96
N LEU A 32 -3.39 -5.31 -5.20
CA LEU A 32 -2.51 -4.81 -6.25
C LEU A 32 -2.82 -5.36 -7.65
N GLY A 33 -3.55 -6.47 -7.75
CA GLY A 33 -3.79 -7.15 -9.03
C GLY A 33 -2.54 -7.84 -9.60
N THR A 34 -1.47 -7.96 -8.82
CA THR A 34 -0.24 -8.70 -9.14
C THR A 34 0.29 -9.41 -7.88
N ALA A 35 1.09 -10.46 -8.08
CA ALA A 35 1.87 -11.12 -7.04
C ALA A 35 3.25 -10.48 -6.82
N ASP A 36 3.65 -9.52 -7.66
CA ASP A 36 4.92 -8.81 -7.52
C ASP A 36 4.95 -8.02 -6.20
N PRO A 37 6.07 -8.08 -5.45
CA PRO A 37 6.17 -7.41 -4.16
C PRO A 37 6.10 -5.89 -4.32
N ALA A 38 5.24 -5.25 -3.51
CA ALA A 38 5.29 -3.80 -3.34
C ALA A 38 6.56 -3.40 -2.59
N VAL A 39 7.21 -2.35 -3.07
CA VAL A 39 8.42 -1.77 -2.47
C VAL A 39 8.21 -0.33 -2.00
N SER A 40 7.16 0.35 -2.50
CA SER A 40 6.73 1.66 -1.97
C SER A 40 5.25 1.91 -2.23
N ILE A 41 4.59 2.57 -1.28
CA ILE A 41 3.19 2.98 -1.36
C ILE A 41 3.15 4.50 -1.15
N ALA A 42 2.37 5.21 -1.94
CA ALA A 42 2.14 6.63 -1.79
C ALA A 42 0.64 6.93 -1.90
N PHE A 43 0.15 7.82 -1.05
CA PHE A 43 -1.20 8.33 -1.06
C PHE A 43 -1.19 9.86 -1.09
N PRO A 44 -1.74 10.48 -2.13
CA PRO A 44 -1.83 11.94 -2.19
C PRO A 44 -2.80 12.47 -1.13
N THR A 45 -2.54 13.70 -0.69
CA THR A 45 -3.42 14.43 0.23
C THR A 45 -4.85 14.54 -0.32
N GLY A 46 -5.84 14.48 0.56
CA GLY A 46 -7.23 14.79 0.21
C GLY A 46 -8.07 13.63 -0.31
N HIS A 47 -7.53 12.40 -0.31
CA HIS A 47 -8.26 11.20 -0.76
C HIS A 47 -8.76 10.31 0.36
N LEU A 48 -8.03 10.25 1.48
CA LEU A 48 -8.33 9.38 2.63
C LEU A 48 -8.60 10.23 3.86
N VAL A 49 -9.39 9.72 4.79
CA VAL A 49 -9.69 10.37 6.07
C VAL A 49 -9.16 9.53 7.23
N ASP A 50 -8.76 10.19 8.31
CA ASP A 50 -8.39 9.55 9.55
C ASP A 50 -9.65 9.18 10.39
N PRO A 51 -9.50 8.46 11.52
CA PRO A 51 -10.62 8.13 12.38
C PRO A 51 -11.38 9.33 12.97
N ASN A 52 -10.77 10.52 13.00
CA ASN A 52 -11.42 11.77 13.41
C ASN A 52 -12.19 12.45 12.26
N GLN A 53 -12.15 11.84 11.05
CA GLN A 53 -12.73 12.35 9.80
C GLN A 53 -11.97 13.55 9.21
N ASP A 54 -10.71 13.75 9.62
CA ASP A 54 -9.83 14.73 9.01
C ASP A 54 -9.15 14.12 7.78
N LEU A 55 -8.91 14.92 6.73
CA LEU A 55 -8.20 14.44 5.55
C LEU A 55 -6.74 14.08 5.90
N ASN A 56 -6.34 12.87 5.55
CA ASN A 56 -4.95 12.45 5.59
C ASN A 56 -4.11 13.32 4.64
N ARG A 57 -2.92 13.70 5.12
CA ARG A 57 -1.90 14.39 4.32
C ARG A 57 -1.24 13.44 3.32
N ASP A 58 -0.47 14.00 2.40
CA ASP A 58 0.40 13.20 1.54
C ASP A 58 1.28 12.26 2.38
N THR A 59 1.26 10.99 2.03
CA THR A 59 1.97 9.95 2.77
C THR A 59 2.74 9.08 1.79
N ARG A 60 4.00 8.79 2.11
CA ARG A 60 4.83 7.83 1.38
C ARG A 60 5.46 6.84 2.36
N VAL A 61 5.29 5.56 2.07
CA VAL A 61 5.83 4.45 2.85
C VAL A 61 6.77 3.62 1.97
N VAL A 62 7.93 3.28 2.51
CA VAL A 62 8.82 2.27 1.94
C VAL A 62 8.42 0.93 2.53
N VAL A 63 8.16 -0.06 1.68
CA VAL A 63 7.78 -1.40 2.12
C VAL A 63 9.05 -2.21 2.28
N THR A 64 9.33 -2.62 3.52
CA THR A 64 10.40 -3.55 3.83
C THR A 64 9.81 -4.93 4.05
N SER A 65 10.29 -5.93 3.34
CA SER A 65 9.94 -7.32 3.62
C SER A 65 10.44 -7.68 5.02
N GLY A 66 9.53 -8.04 5.92
CA GLY A 66 9.92 -8.71 7.16
C GLY A 66 10.58 -10.06 6.86
N PRO A 67 11.30 -10.67 7.82
CA PRO A 67 11.79 -12.03 7.66
C PRO A 67 10.61 -12.95 7.30
N ARG A 68 10.73 -13.71 6.22
CA ARG A 68 9.78 -14.77 5.86
C ARG A 68 9.84 -15.85 6.94
N THR A 69 8.98 -15.76 7.96
CA THR A 69 8.80 -16.83 8.94
C THR A 69 7.58 -17.67 8.55
N GLY A 70 7.80 -18.76 7.81
CA GLY A 70 6.77 -19.75 7.48
C GLY A 70 7.23 -20.69 6.35
N PRO A 71 6.99 -22.02 6.44
CA PRO A 71 7.33 -22.94 5.36
C PRO A 71 6.38 -22.77 4.18
N GLN A 72 6.93 -22.92 2.97
CA GLN A 72 6.21 -22.98 1.70
C GLN A 72 5.40 -24.28 1.57
#